data_AF-A0A2T0L6B1-F1
#
_entry.id   AF-A0A2T0L6B1-F1
#
_cell.length_a   1.000
_cell.length_b   1.000
_cell.length_c   1.000
_cell.angle_alpha   90.00
_cell.angle_beta   90.00
_cell.angle_gamma   90.00
#
_symmetry.space_group_name_H-M   'P 1'
#
loop_
_entity.id
_entity.type
_entity.pdbx_description
1 polymer ?
#
loop_
_entity_poly.entity_id
_entity_poly.type
_entity_poly.pdbx_seq_one_letter_code
_entity_poly.pdbx_strand_id
1 'polypeptide(L)'
;MEKVSGNAQTHRFSSVVQSSDSLSSGPFEPFEIRYLDALFEEGVNLDVFLNNWRQAMNDDLARLDALPRESDFDHFHRVLHRLSGAVALVGAHSLMDALRRASLSPPELGAEVIDALTARARSLVTQLEATSRAFRSRS
;
A
#
# COMPACT_ATOMS: atom_id res chain seq x y z
N MET A 1 -45.83 18.86 -44.80
CA MET A 1 -46.59 17.61 -45.06
C MET A 1 -45.74 16.46 -44.54
N GLU A 2 -46.24 15.76 -43.54
CA GLU A 2 -45.64 14.65 -42.78
C GLU A 2 -45.18 13.44 -43.62
N LYS A 3 -44.14 12.73 -43.15
CA LYS A 3 -44.13 11.41 -42.47
C LYS A 3 -42.66 10.90 -42.43
N VAL A 4 -42.00 10.72 -41.28
CA VAL A 4 -42.04 9.66 -40.24
C VAL A 4 -41.43 8.31 -40.66
N SER A 5 -40.51 7.84 -39.79
CA SER A 5 -39.92 6.49 -39.61
C SER A 5 -38.88 6.02 -40.63
N GLY A 6 -37.75 5.41 -40.27
CA GLY A 6 -37.23 4.96 -38.97
C GLY A 6 -36.23 3.80 -39.17
N ASN A 7 -35.02 3.91 -38.59
CA ASN A 7 -34.13 2.84 -38.06
C ASN A 7 -32.73 3.45 -37.81
N ALA A 8 -32.40 3.88 -36.59
CA ALA A 8 -31.78 3.03 -35.57
C ALA A 8 -30.65 2.13 -36.11
N GLN A 9 -29.40 2.59 -36.00
CA GLN A 9 -28.32 1.76 -35.46
C GLN A 9 -27.22 2.63 -34.85
N THR A 10 -27.52 3.04 -33.62
CA THR A 10 -26.60 3.48 -32.59
C THR A 10 -25.64 2.32 -32.26
N HIS A 11 -24.37 2.40 -32.67
CA HIS A 11 -23.35 1.62 -31.99
C HIS A 11 -23.04 2.30 -30.65
N ARG A 12 -23.95 2.07 -29.70
CA ARG A 12 -23.70 2.17 -28.26
C ARG A 12 -22.58 1.17 -27.94
N PHE A 13 -21.39 1.68 -27.68
CA PHE A 13 -20.50 1.00 -26.74
C PHE A 13 -20.77 1.63 -25.36
N SER A 14 -21.87 1.20 -24.76
CA SER A 14 -22.10 1.35 -23.33
C SER A 14 -22.31 -0.02 -22.73
N SER A 15 -21.76 -0.17 -21.52
CA SER A 15 -21.86 -1.31 -20.62
C SER A 15 -20.85 -2.40 -20.98
N VAL A 16 -19.91 -2.75 -20.12
CA VAL A 16 -20.08 -2.97 -18.69
C VAL A 16 -18.91 -2.36 -17.91
N VAL A 17 -19.26 -1.42 -17.04
CA VAL A 17 -18.57 -1.23 -15.76
C VAL A 17 -18.47 -2.61 -15.11
N GLN A 18 -17.30 -3.24 -15.17
CA GLN A 18 -16.96 -4.33 -14.25
C GLN A 18 -16.75 -3.71 -12.86
N SER A 19 -17.87 -3.40 -12.22
CA SER A 19 -17.93 -3.39 -10.76
C SER A 19 -18.29 -4.80 -10.31
N SER A 20 -17.48 -5.29 -9.38
CA SER A 20 -17.66 -6.48 -8.56
C SER A 20 -17.10 -7.77 -9.17
N ASP A 21 -15.79 -7.98 -8.99
CA ASP A 21 -15.36 -9.06 -8.09
C ASP A 21 -13.91 -8.86 -7.63
N SER A 22 -13.73 -8.18 -6.50
CA SER A 22 -12.48 -8.22 -5.71
C SER A 22 -12.78 -7.82 -4.26
N LEU A 23 -13.88 -8.35 -3.71
CA LEU A 23 -14.11 -8.36 -2.27
C LEU A 23 -13.82 -9.77 -1.74
N SER A 24 -12.62 -10.30 -2.02
CA SER A 24 -12.05 -11.47 -1.33
C SER A 24 -10.56 -11.67 -1.66
N SER A 25 -9.78 -10.63 -1.44
CA SER A 25 -8.35 -10.77 -1.20
C SER A 25 -7.99 -9.64 -0.26
N GLY A 26 -7.30 -9.92 0.85
CA GLY A 26 -6.76 -8.86 1.70
C GLY A 26 -5.98 -7.84 0.86
N PRO A 27 -5.73 -6.62 1.33
CA PRO A 27 -5.10 -5.59 0.52
C PRO A 27 -3.73 -6.08 0.07
N PHE A 28 -3.67 -6.57 -1.17
CA PHE A 28 -2.44 -6.92 -1.86
C PHE A 28 -1.80 -5.59 -2.19
N GLU A 29 -0.66 -5.32 -1.56
CA GLU A 29 0.00 -4.05 -1.74
C GLU A 29 1.01 -4.28 -2.86
N PRO A 30 0.80 -3.74 -4.07
CA PRO A 30 1.74 -3.97 -5.15
C PRO A 30 3.09 -3.37 -4.74
N PHE A 31 4.11 -4.23 -4.67
CA PHE A 31 5.49 -3.85 -4.41
C PHE A 31 6.37 -4.31 -5.59
N GLU A 32 7.45 -3.58 -5.84
CA GLU A 32 8.27 -3.80 -7.03
C GLU A 32 9.29 -4.92 -6.79
N ILE A 33 8.92 -6.16 -7.14
CA ILE A 33 9.83 -7.31 -7.05
C ILE A 33 11.13 -7.05 -7.82
N ARG A 34 11.05 -6.36 -8.97
CA ARG A 34 12.21 -5.98 -9.79
C ARG A 34 13.21 -5.08 -9.03
N TYR A 35 12.75 -4.31 -8.05
CA TYR A 35 13.62 -3.51 -7.20
C TYR A 35 14.41 -4.39 -6.23
N LEU A 36 13.79 -5.42 -5.65
CA LEU A 36 14.49 -6.40 -4.82
C LEU A 36 15.51 -7.20 -5.63
N ASP A 37 15.16 -7.58 -6.86
CA ASP A 37 16.09 -8.21 -7.79
C ASP A 37 17.29 -7.29 -8.06
N ALA A 38 17.06 -6.00 -8.33
CA ALA A 38 18.15 -5.04 -8.55
C ALA A 38 19.07 -4.89 -7.32
N LEU A 39 18.51 -4.81 -6.11
CA LEU A 39 19.31 -4.79 -4.87
C LEU A 39 20.17 -6.06 -4.72
N PHE A 40 19.61 -7.23 -5.04
CA PHE A 40 20.36 -8.48 -5.01
C PHE A 40 21.53 -8.48 -6.01
N GLU A 41 21.28 -8.05 -7.25
CA GLU A 41 22.31 -7.93 -8.30
C GLU A 41 23.39 -6.91 -7.94
N GLU A 42 23.06 -5.87 -7.18
CA GLU A 42 24.02 -4.90 -6.63
C GLU A 42 24.86 -5.45 -5.46
N GLY A 43 24.64 -6.71 -5.06
CA GLY A 43 25.36 -7.36 -3.97
C GLY A 43 24.82 -7.00 -2.57
N VAL A 44 23.64 -6.39 -2.49
CA VAL A 44 22.98 -6.16 -1.20
C VAL A 44 22.52 -7.50 -0.64
N ASN A 45 22.90 -7.77 0.60
CA ASN A 45 22.37 -8.92 1.32
C ASN A 45 20.88 -8.68 1.62
N LEU A 46 20.00 -9.21 0.76
CA LEU A 46 18.56 -9.06 0.89
C LEU A 46 18.02 -9.58 2.23
N ASP A 47 18.59 -10.64 2.78
CA ASP A 47 18.15 -11.17 4.09
C ASP A 47 18.39 -10.14 5.20
N VAL A 48 19.57 -9.51 5.23
CA VAL A 48 19.90 -8.47 6.21
C VAL A 48 19.06 -7.22 5.98
N PHE A 49 18.93 -6.79 4.72
CA PHE A 49 18.12 -5.63 4.36
C PHE A 49 16.66 -5.80 4.78
N LEU A 50 16.03 -6.92 4.41
CA LEU A 50 14.63 -7.19 4.69
C LEU A 50 14.38 -7.40 6.19
N ASN A 51 15.30 -8.03 6.92
CA ASN A 51 15.18 -8.15 8.38
C ASN A 51 15.24 -6.78 9.07
N ASN A 52 16.18 -5.93 8.67
CA ASN A 52 16.33 -4.59 9.24
C ASN A 52 15.11 -3.72 8.90
N TRP A 53 14.64 -3.77 7.64
CA TRP A 53 13.45 -3.08 7.17
C TRP A 53 12.19 -3.54 7.93
N ARG A 54 12.01 -4.86 8.08
CA ARG A 54 10.89 -5.46 8.82
C ARG A 54 10.87 -5.01 10.27
N GLN A 55 12.03 -5.00 10.92
CA GLN A 55 12.14 -4.53 12.31
C GLN A 55 11.75 -3.06 12.42
N ALA A 56 12.27 -2.20 11.54
CA ALA A 56 11.94 -0.78 11.52
C ALA A 56 10.43 -0.53 11.28
N MET A 57 9.81 -1.27 10.35
CA MET A 57 8.37 -1.21 10.10
C MET A 57 7.56 -1.61 11.33
N ASN A 58 7.92 -2.73 11.98
CA ASN A 58 7.21 -3.19 13.18
C ASN A 58 7.35 -2.22 14.35
N ASP A 59 8.54 -1.64 14.54
CA ASP A 59 8.78 -0.62 15.57
C ASP A 59 7.91 0.63 15.33
N ASP A 60 7.75 1.03 14.06
CA ASP A 60 6.93 2.19 13.69
C ASP A 60 5.43 1.92 13.83
N LEU A 61 4.99 0.72 13.49
CA LEU A 61 3.60 0.29 13.71
C LEU A 61 3.27 0.20 15.20
N ALA A 62 4.18 -0.32 16.02
CA ALA A 62 4.01 -0.35 17.47
C ALA A 62 3.94 1.06 18.06
N ARG A 63 4.69 2.02 17.52
CA ARG A 63 4.59 3.44 17.90
C ARG A 63 3.23 4.03 17.53
N LEU A 64 2.68 3.72 16.35
CA LEU A 64 1.32 4.15 15.98
C LEU A 64 0.27 3.57 16.94
N ASP A 65 0.38 2.28 17.29
CA ASP A 65 -0.56 1.61 18.20
C ASP A 65 -0.49 2.18 19.63
N ALA A 66 0.68 2.66 20.06
CA ALA A 66 0.91 3.21 21.40
C ALA A 66 0.56 4.70 21.54
N LEU A 67 0.34 5.42 20.42
CA LEU A 67 0.04 6.84 20.46
C LEU A 67 -1.41 7.11 20.91
N PRO A 68 -1.63 8.01 21.89
CA PRO A 68 -2.97 8.48 22.19
C PRO A 68 -3.51 9.26 20.99
N ARG A 69 -4.64 8.81 20.44
CA ARG A 69 -5.25 9.35 19.21
C ARG A 69 -5.57 10.85 19.25
N GLU A 70 -5.60 11.45 20.45
CA GLU A 70 -6.05 12.83 20.66
C GLU A 70 -4.93 13.79 21.13
N SER A 71 -3.72 13.31 21.47
CA SER A 71 -2.77 14.15 22.21
C SER A 71 -1.39 14.38 21.57
N ASP A 72 -1.02 13.65 20.51
CA ASP A 72 0.34 13.77 19.95
C ASP A 72 0.39 13.68 18.42
N PHE A 73 -0.18 14.71 17.78
CA PHE A 73 -0.23 14.85 16.32
C PHE A 73 1.16 14.98 15.68
N ASP A 74 2.12 15.59 16.37
CA ASP A 74 3.49 15.75 15.86
C ASP A 74 4.24 14.41 15.83
N HIS A 75 4.11 13.59 16.89
CA HIS A 75 4.67 12.24 16.87
C HIS A 75 3.98 11.37 15.82
N PHE A 76 2.65 11.48 15.71
CA PHE A 76 1.88 10.77 14.71
C PHE A 76 2.33 11.10 13.28
N HIS A 77 2.48 12.39 12.96
CA HIS A 77 3.02 12.86 11.67
C HIS A 77 4.38 12.23 11.38
N ARG A 78 5.32 12.28 12.33
CA ARG A 78 6.67 11.74 12.14
C ARG A 78 6.67 10.25 11.88
N VAL A 79 5.81 9.49 12.55
CA VAL A 79 5.71 8.03 12.35
C VAL A 79 5.12 7.72 10.97
N LEU A 80 4.04 8.40 10.55
CA LEU A 80 3.49 8.23 9.21
C LEU A 80 4.48 8.60 8.10
N HIS A 81 5.22 9.69 8.28
CA HIS A 81 6.25 10.10 7.33
C HIS A 81 7.36 9.05 7.19
N ARG A 82 7.82 8.48 8.32
CA ARG A 82 8.82 7.42 8.33
C ARG A 82 8.31 6.14 7.69
N LEU A 83 7.07 5.74 7.97
CA LEU A 83 6.42 4.61 7.32
C LEU A 83 6.33 4.85 5.81
N SER A 84 5.93 6.04 5.35
CA SER A 84 5.89 6.40 3.93
C SER A 84 7.25 6.20 3.25
N GLY A 85 8.34 6.64 3.91
CA GLY A 85 9.70 6.41 3.41
C GLY A 85 10.08 4.93 3.39
N ALA A 86 9.77 4.19 4.44
CA ALA A 86 10.08 2.76 4.53
C ALA A 86 9.36 1.94 3.45
N VAL A 87 8.08 2.21 3.18
CA VAL A 87 7.34 1.48 2.14
C VAL A 87 7.80 1.86 0.73
N ALA A 88 8.33 3.08 0.53
CA ALA A 88 8.95 3.49 -0.73
C ALA A 88 10.22 2.67 -1.04
N LEU A 89 10.99 2.29 -0.01
CA LEU A 89 12.18 1.45 -0.17
C LEU A 89 11.88 0.04 -0.68
N VAL A 90 10.62 -0.40 -0.69
CA VAL A 90 10.24 -1.71 -1.25
C VAL A 90 9.36 -1.56 -2.50
N GLY A 91 9.22 -0.33 -3.01
CA GLY A 91 8.41 -0.03 -4.19
C GLY A 91 6.89 -0.08 -3.96
N ALA A 92 6.42 -0.01 -2.71
CA ALA A 92 5.00 0.00 -2.38
C ALA A 92 4.41 1.43 -2.52
N HIS A 93 4.39 1.93 -3.76
CA HIS A 93 4.06 3.32 -4.08
C HIS A 93 2.63 3.73 -3.68
N SER A 94 1.65 2.82 -3.79
CA SER A 94 0.26 3.12 -3.41
C SER A 94 0.12 3.37 -1.90
N LEU A 95 0.75 2.55 -1.06
CA LEU A 95 0.81 2.77 0.38
C LEU A 95 1.67 3.97 0.75
N MET A 96 2.78 4.20 0.04
CA MET A 96 3.62 5.39 0.21
C MET A 96 2.78 6.67 0.09
N ASP A 97 2.00 6.80 -0.98
CA ASP A 97 1.18 7.99 -1.25
C ASP A 97 0.03 8.12 -0.24
N ALA A 98 -0.55 7.01 0.21
CA ALA A 98 -1.60 7.01 1.22
C ALA A 98 -1.06 7.48 2.59
N LEU A 99 0.11 6.97 3.02
CA LEU A 99 0.79 7.39 4.24
C LEU A 99 1.29 8.85 4.15
N ARG A 100 1.80 9.27 2.98
CA ARG A 100 2.24 10.65 2.75
C ARG A 100 1.08 11.63 2.87
N ARG A 101 -0.06 11.33 2.24
CA ARG A 101 -1.27 12.15 2.37
C ARG A 101 -1.78 12.21 3.80
N ALA A 102 -1.78 11.08 4.50
CA ALA A 102 -2.16 11.03 5.90
C ALA A 102 -1.20 11.83 6.80
N SER A 103 0.10 11.84 6.49
CA SER A 103 1.07 12.67 7.17
C SER A 103 0.80 14.17 6.98
N LEU A 104 0.27 14.60 5.83
CA LEU A 104 0.07 16.03 5.53
C LEU A 104 -1.22 16.62 6.14
N SER A 105 -2.22 15.80 6.43
CA SER A 105 -3.48 16.23 7.07
C SER A 105 -3.89 15.40 8.31
N PRO A 106 -3.06 15.30 9.37
CA PRO A 106 -3.38 14.47 10.55
C PRO A 106 -4.69 14.80 11.29
N PRO A 107 -5.07 16.08 11.52
CA PRO A 107 -6.26 16.42 12.32
C PRO A 107 -7.60 16.01 11.70
N GLU A 108 -7.61 15.73 10.40
CA GLU A 108 -8.82 15.41 9.62
C GLU A 108 -9.01 13.89 9.44
N LEU A 109 -8.04 13.09 9.88
CA LEU A 109 -8.10 11.63 9.72
C LEU A 109 -8.94 11.00 10.82
N GLY A 110 -10.02 10.34 10.42
CA GLY A 110 -10.73 9.43 11.29
C GLY A 110 -9.87 8.23 11.69
N ALA A 111 -10.09 7.71 12.89
CA ALA A 111 -9.41 6.51 13.40
C ALA A 111 -9.46 5.32 12.42
N GLU A 112 -10.56 5.18 11.66
CA GLU A 112 -10.73 4.12 10.65
C GLU A 112 -9.72 4.22 9.51
N VAL A 113 -9.34 5.44 9.08
CA VAL A 113 -8.35 5.63 8.00
C VAL A 113 -6.97 5.21 8.49
N ILE A 114 -6.64 5.54 9.73
CA ILE A 114 -5.37 5.17 10.37
C ILE A 114 -5.30 3.65 10.53
N ASP A 115 -6.37 3.04 11.04
CA ASP A 115 -6.44 1.59 11.21
C ASP A 115 -6.32 0.85 9.87
N ALA A 116 -6.92 1.39 8.79
CA ALA A 116 -6.78 0.86 7.44
C ALA A 116 -5.34 0.97 6.89
N LEU A 117 -4.66 2.11 7.11
CA LEU A 117 -3.26 2.29 6.71
C LEU A 117 -2.32 1.36 7.48
N THR A 118 -2.54 1.22 8.78
CA THR A 118 -1.80 0.28 9.64
C THR A 118 -2.02 -1.16 9.18
N ALA A 119 -3.25 -1.55 8.84
CA ALA A 119 -3.55 -2.87 8.32
C ALA A 119 -2.85 -3.14 6.97
N ARG A 120 -2.83 -2.15 6.07
CA ARG A 120 -2.09 -2.25 4.79
C ARG A 120 -0.58 -2.40 5.00
N ALA A 121 0.00 -1.63 5.91
CA ALA A 121 1.42 -1.74 6.25
C ALA A 121 1.79 -3.12 6.83
N ARG A 122 0.95 -3.68 7.73
CA ARG A 122 1.14 -5.05 8.24
C ARG A 122 1.01 -6.11 7.13
N SER A 123 0.08 -5.91 6.20
CA SER A 123 -0.09 -6.78 5.02
C SER A 123 1.16 -6.78 4.15
N LEU A 124 1.74 -5.60 3.87
CA LEU A 124 2.98 -5.48 3.10
C LEU A 124 4.16 -6.20 3.78
N VAL A 125 4.33 -6.04 5.10
CA VAL A 125 5.37 -6.76 5.86
C VAL A 125 5.21 -8.28 5.69
N THR A 126 3.99 -8.78 5.82
CA THR A 126 3.69 -10.22 5.69
C THR A 126 3.96 -10.74 4.28
N GLN A 127 3.57 -9.98 3.25
CA GLN A 127 3.81 -10.34 1.85
C GLN A 127 5.31 -10.39 1.54
N LEU A 128 6.08 -9.41 2.00
CA LEU A 128 7.50 -9.34 1.74
C LEU A 128 8.28 -10.45 2.47
N GLU A 129 7.86 -10.84 3.67
CA GLU A 129 8.40 -12.02 4.37
C GLU A 129 8.15 -13.32 3.61
N ALA A 130 6.96 -13.49 3.04
CA ALA A 130 6.65 -14.68 2.24
C ALA A 130 7.52 -14.73 0.98
N THR A 131 7.72 -13.58 0.32
CA THR A 131 8.58 -13.44 -0.86
C THR A 131 10.05 -13.70 -0.55
N SER A 132 10.58 -13.20 0.58
CA SER A 132 11.98 -13.44 0.96
C SER A 132 12.28 -14.92 1.21
N ARG A 133 11.34 -15.64 1.85
CA ARG A 133 11.43 -17.10 2.03
C ARG A 133 11.46 -17.83 0.68
N ALA A 134 10.67 -17.36 -0.29
CA ALA A 134 10.67 -17.93 -1.64
C ALA A 134 12.01 -17.70 -2.36
N PHE A 135 12.61 -16.50 -2.24
CA PHE A 135 13.95 -16.22 -2.79
C PHE A 135 15.03 -17.12 -2.19
N ARG A 136 14.99 -17.34 -0.87
CA ARG A 136 15.92 -18.26 -0.18
C ARG A 136 15.80 -19.70 -0.69
N SER A 137 14.61 -20.15 -1.04
CA SER A 137 14.40 -21.51 -1.59
C SER A 137 14.92 -21.68 -3.02
N ARG A 138 15.23 -20.57 -3.71
CA ARG A 138 15.68 -20.53 -5.11
C ARG A 138 17.19 -20.33 -5.25
N SER A 139 17.86 -19.91 -4.17
CA SER A 139 19.32 -19.71 -4.07
C SER A 139 20.00 -21.01 -3.66
#